data_AF-A0A6N3R0P7-F1
#
_entry.id   AF-A0A6N3R0P7-F1
#
_cell.length_a   1.000
_cell.length_b   1.000
_cell.length_c   1.000
_cell.angle_alpha   90.00
_cell.angle_beta   90.00
_cell.angle_gamma   90.00
#
_symmetry.space_group_name_H-M   'P 1'
#
loop_
_entity.id
_entity.type
_entity.pdbx_description
1 polymer ?
#
loop_
_entity_poly.entity_id
_entity_poly.type
_entity_poly.pdbx_seq_one_letter_code
_entity_poly.pdbx_strand_id
1 'polypeptide(L)' 'MGGVNTFIDHDLSRSHTRIGVGAEYWRDYLKLSANGYIRASGWKKSPDIEDYQERPANGWDIRAEGYLPA' A
#
# COMPACT_ATOMS: atom_id res chain seq x y z
N MET A 1 -15.36 14.45 6.06
CA MET A 1 -14.78 13.49 7.02
C MET A 1 -13.30 13.32 6.72
N GLY A 2 -12.44 13.24 7.73
CA GLY A 2 -11.02 12.90 7.57
C GLY A 2 -10.68 11.68 8.42
N GLY A 3 -9.75 10.85 7.96
CA GLY A 3 -9.36 9.61 8.63
C GLY A 3 -7.88 9.27 8.41
N VAL A 4 -7.34 8.44 9.28
CA VAL A 4 -6.01 7.83 9.15
C VAL A 4 -6.13 6.34 9.44
N ASN A 5 -5.34 5.54 8.74
CA ASN A 5 -5.30 4.09 8.90
C ASN A 5 -3.86 3.56 8.82
N THR A 6 -3.64 2.39 9.39
CA THR A 6 -2.36 1.67 9.33
C THR A 6 -2.61 0.19 9.10
N PHE A 7 -1.82 -0.43 8.22
CA PHE A 7 -1.96 -1.83 7.85
C PHE A 7 -0.60 -2.54 7.83
N ILE A 8 -0.63 -3.85 8.11
CA ILE A 8 0.53 -4.74 8.00
C ILE A 8 0.16 -5.81 6.98
N ASP A 9 0.82 -5.78 5.83
CA ASP A 9 0.70 -6.79 4.79
C ASP A 9 1.79 -7.85 5.03
N HIS A 10 1.40 -9.09 5.26
CA HIS A 10 2.31 -10.23 5.33
C HIS A 10 1.98 -11.22 4.22
N ASP A 11 2.86 -11.31 3.23
CA ASP A 11 2.81 -12.33 2.19
C ASP A 11 3.34 -13.64 2.76
N LEU A 12 2.44 -14.59 3.03
CA LEU A 12 2.78 -15.92 3.56
C LEU A 12 3.50 -16.80 2.54
N SER A 13 3.26 -16.61 1.25
CA SER A 13 3.87 -17.43 0.19
C SER A 13 5.35 -17.11 0.00
N ARG A 14 5.73 -15.84 0.17
CA ARG A 14 7.13 -15.39 -0.04
C ARG A 14 7.76 -14.82 1.24
N SER A 15 7.03 -14.87 2.35
CA SER A 15 7.42 -14.33 3.66
C SER A 15 7.83 -12.86 3.60
N HIS A 16 7.22 -12.05 2.72
CA HIS A 16 7.50 -10.63 2.66
C HIS A 16 6.56 -9.85 3.56
N THR A 17 7.10 -8.86 4.27
CA THR A 17 6.30 -8.01 5.17
C THR A 17 6.44 -6.56 4.74
N ARG A 18 5.31 -5.89 4.67
CA ARG A 18 5.19 -4.48 4.33
C ARG A 18 4.26 -3.83 5.33
N ILE A 19 4.63 -2.65 5.78
CA ILE A 19 3.79 -1.80 6.63
C ILE A 19 3.31 -0.67 5.76
N GLY A 20 2.04 -0.29 5.88
CA GLY A 20 1.54 0.90 5.22
C GLY A 20 0.71 1.77 6.13
N VAL A 21 0.67 3.04 5.76
CA VAL A 21 -0.04 4.11 6.47
C VAL A 21 -0.86 4.86 5.45
N GLY A 22 -2.15 5.02 5.71
CA GLY A 22 -3.09 5.72 4.85
C GLY A 22 -3.68 6.94 5.54
N ALA A 23 -3.96 7.96 4.75
CA ALA A 23 -4.76 9.11 5.14
C ALA A 23 -5.92 9.28 4.15
N GLU A 24 -7.08 9.64 4.67
CA GLU A 24 -8.33 9.72 3.91
C GLU A 24 -9.03 11.05 4.14
N TYR A 25 -9.62 11.58 3.07
CA TYR A 25 -10.43 12.78 3.11
C TYR A 25 -11.66 12.65 2.21
N TRP A 26 -12.84 12.59 2.82
CA TRP A 26 -14.10 12.33 2.13
C TRP A 26 -15.07 13.50 2.27
N ARG A 27 -15.82 13.76 1.20
CA ARG A 27 -16.95 14.68 1.08
C ARG A 27 -18.08 13.96 0.34
N ASP A 28 -19.25 14.59 0.26
CA ASP A 28 -20.50 13.98 -0.24
C ASP A 28 -20.38 13.34 -1.64
N TYR A 29 -19.50 13.88 -2.49
CA TYR A 29 -19.30 13.42 -3.86
C TYR A 29 -17.83 13.14 -4.20
N LEU A 30 -16.94 13.15 -3.21
CA LEU A 30 -15.50 13.06 -3.43
C LEU A 30 -14.82 12.30 -2.30
N LYS A 31 -14.07 11.27 -2.63
CA LYS A 31 -13.18 10.55 -1.71
C LYS A 31 -11.74 10.69 -2.20
N LEU A 32 -10.88 11.18 -1.34
CA LEU A 32 -9.44 11.22 -1.55
C LEU A 32 -8.78 10.28 -0.56
N SER A 33 -7.79 9.53 -1.01
CA SER A 33 -6.90 8.75 -0.14
C SER A 33 -5.46 8.88 -0.60
N ALA A 34 -4.55 8.84 0.37
CA ALA A 34 -3.11 8.78 0.13
C ALA A 34 -2.53 7.66 0.98
N ASN A 35 -1.82 6.73 0.35
CA ASN A 35 -1.26 5.56 1.01
C ASN A 35 0.27 5.56 0.83
N GLY A 36 0.99 5.35 1.93
CA GLY A 36 2.43 5.12 1.94
C GLY A 36 2.74 3.68 2.28
N TYR A 37 3.67 3.08 1.54
CA TYR A 37 4.09 1.68 1.71
C TYR A 37 5.58 1.62 2.05
N ILE A 38 5.88 1.07 3.21
CA ILE A 38 7.22 0.92 3.75
C ILE A 38 7.52 -0.56 3.93
N ARG A 39 8.61 -1.04 3.33
CA ARG A 39 9.12 -2.39 3.53
C ARG A 39 9.43 -2.64 5.00
N ALA A 40 9.01 -3.80 5.50
CA ALA A 40 9.46 -4.32 6.79
C ALA A 40 10.40 -5.54 6.61
N SER A 41 10.38 -6.19 5.44
CA SER A 41 11.35 -7.25 5.09
C SER A 41 12.41 -6.82 4.07
N GLY A 42 13.63 -7.33 4.27
CA GLY A 42 14.79 -7.11 3.40
C GLY A 42 14.80 -7.99 2.15
N TRP A 43 15.97 -8.10 1.51
CA TRP A 43 16.18 -8.97 0.36
C TRP A 43 16.04 -10.45 0.75
N LYS A 44 15.28 -11.21 -0.05
CA LYS A 44 15.12 -12.65 0.06
C LYS A 44 15.35 -13.30 -1.31
N LYS A 45 15.78 -14.56 -1.35
CA LYS A 45 15.97 -15.29 -2.62
C LYS A 45 14.63 -15.33 -3.36
N SER A 46 14.59 -14.86 -4.61
CA SER A 46 13.35 -14.85 -5.39
C SER A 46 13.01 -16.28 -5.81
N PRO A 47 11.77 -16.75 -5.58
CA PRO A 47 11.30 -18.01 -6.11
C PRO A 47 10.95 -17.92 -7.62
N ASP A 48 10.82 -16.71 -8.17
CA ASP A 48 10.39 -16.50 -9.57
C ASP A 48 11.54 -16.29 -10.55
N ILE A 49 12.68 -15.76 -10.09
CA ILE A 49 13.82 -15.44 -10.96
C ILE A 49 15.08 -16.11 -10.41
N GLU A 50 15.64 -17.02 -11.21
CA GLU A 50 16.89 -17.71 -10.90
C GLU A 50 18.03 -16.71 -10.69
N ASP A 51 18.80 -16.88 -9.61
CA ASP A 51 19.90 -16.01 -9.18
C ASP A 51 19.57 -14.55 -8.82
N TYR A 52 18.29 -14.21 -8.63
CA TYR A 52 17.90 -12.87 -8.16
C TYR A 52 17.31 -12.89 -6.74
N GLN A 53 17.46 -11.75 -6.05
CA GLN A 53 16.80 -11.49 -4.78
C GLN A 53 15.62 -10.54 -4.98
N GLU A 54 14.53 -10.76 -4.27
CA GLU A 54 13.34 -9.91 -4.28
C GLU A 54 13.17 -9.20 -2.94
N ARG A 55 12.58 -8.00 -2.99
CA ARG A 55 12.24 -7.21 -1.80
C ARG A 55 11.01 -6.33 -2.10
N PRO A 56 10.14 -6.04 -1.12
CA PRO A 56 8.91 -5.27 -1.39
C PRO A 56 9.23 -3.83 -1.71
N ALA A 57 8.93 -3.29 -2.88
CA ALA A 57 9.24 -1.89 -3.21
C ALA A 57 8.58 -0.91 -2.21
N ASN A 58 9.33 0.11 -1.77
CA ASN A 58 8.72 1.23 -1.07
C ASN A 58 8.03 2.09 -2.12
N GLY A 59 6.90 2.68 -1.76
CA GLY A 59 6.14 3.52 -2.69
C GLY A 59 5.03 4.26 -1.98
N TRP A 60 4.32 5.06 -2.75
CA TRP A 60 3.12 5.75 -2.29
C TRP A 60 2.15 5.89 -3.46
N ASP A 61 0.87 6.01 -3.14
CA ASP A 61 -0.17 6.35 -4.11
C ASP A 61 -1.10 7.44 -3.57
N ILE A 62 -1.80 8.08 -4.50
CA ILE A 62 -2.93 8.95 -4.22
C ILE A 62 -4.08 8.47 -5.09
N ARG A 63 -5.26 8.34 -4.49
CA ARG A 63 -6.49 7.97 -5.19
C ARG A 63 -7.55 9.04 -4.99
N ALA A 64 -8.28 9.34 -6.06
CA ALA A 64 -9.44 10.20 -6.05
C ALA A 64 -10.63 9.48 -6.69
N GLU A 65 -11.75 9.40 -5.97
CA GLU A 65 -13.00 8.82 -6.44
C GLU A 65 -14.10 9.87 -6.32
N GLY A 66 -14.78 10.17 -7.44
CA GLY A 66 -15.83 11.18 -7.49
C GLY A 66 -17.14 10.61 -8.01
N TYR A 67 -18.26 11.15 -7.52
CA TYR A 67 -19.61 10.77 -7.94
C TYR A 67 -20.34 12.00 -8.50
N LEU A 68 -21.12 11.82 -9.57
CA LEU A 68 -21.93 12.91 -10.13
C LEU A 68 -23.12 13.22 -9.20
N PRO A 69 -23.30 14.47 -8.77
CA PRO A 69 -24.53 14.92 -8.13
C PRO A 69 -25.67 14.92 -9.16
N ALA A 70 -26.87 14.51 -8.74
CA ALA A 70 -28.09 14.53 -9.56
C ALA A 70 -28.76 15.91 -9.56
#